data_AF-A0A2P0QJH7-F1
#
_entry.id   AF-A0A2P0QJH7-F1
#
_cell.length_a   1.000
_cell.length_b   1.000
_cell.length_c   1.000
_cell.angle_alpha   90.00
_cell.angle_beta   90.00
_cell.angle_gamma   90.00
#
_symmetry.space_group_name_H-M   'P 1'
#
loop_
_entity.id
_entity.type
_entity.pdbx_description
1 polymer ?
#
loop_
_entity_poly.entity_id
_entity_poly.type
_entity_poly.pdbx_seq_one_letter_code
_entity_poly.pdbx_strand_id
1 'polypeptide(L)'
;MNNVGKILVWSGVLALSLAVLPVHAQQGDPDNGEVIYFEHCVGCHGEDGDGAGPAAERLNPPPRDFSEGAYKFKTTGFDDFVPNDADLYRMISDGMPGTAMPDWSDVLSETEMWDLVAYIKIFAGLEEEEPTDQIDYGTQIATSAESIARGRDLFHESQRCSECHGHDGRGDAVKKLKDDGGERTWPRNMTKPWTFRASNDPRDIFTRMTVGIPGTQMPSFDDPVNKKRLSIDDRWHVANYVTSLAETERVPRAENTVIKAVRVDGGVPAAPDDARWAEIAPTTFLLVPQIIADERLFTPSNDTISARVTYDDETLAILLEWDDRTQSIPGDTDAEAIADPNMGEDSVAVQFPVAIPGGVEKPYFGMGDASNPVNIWRWSSGTTEEPESAVLMNARGFADIVPREAAAAGLQATGTYTNGTWRVVMTRPLTPVDVEADIGFEEGRFIPIAFAAWDGSNAERGSRHTLTTWYWLLLEPPGSARPIIVALLIAALIAAGEAWWQRSATARRRKADV
;
A
#
# COMPACT_ATOMS: atom_id res chain seq x y z
N MET A 1 -56.75 60.40 38.48
CA MET A 1 -55.97 60.56 37.23
C MET A 1 -55.00 59.40 37.15
N ASN A 2 -55.01 58.71 36.00
CA ASN A 2 -53.96 57.86 35.44
C ASN A 2 -53.74 56.46 36.01
N ASN A 3 -54.55 55.54 35.46
CA ASN A 3 -54.13 54.31 34.76
C ASN A 3 -52.62 54.17 34.49
N VAL A 4 -52.01 53.08 34.96
CA VAL A 4 -50.95 52.36 34.22
C VAL A 4 -51.14 50.86 34.47
N GLY A 5 -51.38 50.12 33.39
CA GLY A 5 -51.66 48.69 33.37
C GLY A 5 -50.41 47.83 33.57
N LYS A 6 -50.64 46.63 34.13
CA LYS A 6 -49.65 45.57 34.30
C LYS A 6 -49.35 44.94 32.93
N ILE A 7 -48.09 44.99 32.50
CA ILE A 7 -47.60 44.22 31.35
C ILE A 7 -47.20 42.84 31.87
N LEU A 8 -47.94 41.83 31.45
CA LEU A 8 -47.66 40.42 31.68
C LEU A 8 -46.76 39.95 30.52
N VAL A 9 -45.47 39.72 30.77
CA VAL A 9 -44.56 39.13 29.79
C VAL A 9 -44.75 37.61 29.83
N TRP A 10 -45.39 37.07 28.80
CA TRP A 10 -45.43 35.63 28.53
C TRP A 10 -44.12 35.24 27.81
N SER A 11 -43.24 34.54 28.52
CA SER A 11 -42.09 33.87 27.91
C SER A 11 -42.55 32.55 27.31
N GLY A 12 -42.96 32.57 26.03
CA GLY A 12 -43.15 31.36 25.24
C GLY A 12 -41.80 30.77 24.84
N VAL A 13 -41.44 29.64 25.42
CA VAL A 13 -40.34 28.80 24.94
C VAL A 13 -40.84 28.11 23.67
N LEU A 14 -40.41 28.59 22.50
CA LEU A 14 -40.61 27.91 21.23
C LEU A 14 -39.63 26.73 21.19
N ALA A 15 -40.13 25.53 21.47
CA ALA A 15 -39.39 24.30 21.21
C ALA A 15 -39.23 24.15 19.69
N LEU A 16 -38.06 24.49 19.16
CA LEU A 16 -37.67 24.14 17.79
C LEU A 16 -37.43 22.63 17.77
N SER A 17 -38.44 21.87 17.40
CA SER A 17 -38.27 20.48 17.00
C SER A 17 -37.45 20.47 15.70
N LEU A 18 -36.16 20.14 15.78
CA LEU A 18 -35.40 19.68 14.62
C LEU A 18 -36.04 18.36 14.18
N ALA A 19 -37.00 18.45 13.26
CA ALA A 19 -37.42 17.31 12.49
C ALA A 19 -36.20 16.90 11.65
N VAL A 20 -35.60 15.77 12.00
CA VAL A 20 -34.72 15.03 11.08
C VAL A 20 -35.63 14.61 9.94
N LEU A 21 -35.64 15.38 8.86
CA LEU A 21 -36.28 14.94 7.63
C LEU A 21 -35.46 13.74 7.12
N PRO A 22 -36.11 12.62 6.76
CA PRO A 22 -35.41 11.57 6.05
C PRO A 22 -34.90 12.20 4.75
N VAL A 23 -33.59 12.07 4.51
CA VAL A 23 -32.98 12.34 3.21
C VAL A 23 -33.69 11.40 2.25
N HIS A 24 -34.69 11.90 1.54
CA HIS A 24 -35.23 11.20 0.39
C HIS A 24 -34.12 11.22 -0.65
N ALA A 25 -33.73 10.05 -1.16
CA ALA A 25 -32.85 9.97 -2.31
C ALA A 25 -33.38 10.94 -3.38
N GLN A 26 -32.51 11.82 -3.88
CA GLN A 26 -32.89 12.69 -4.97
C GLN A 26 -33.15 11.77 -6.17
N GLN A 27 -34.40 11.71 -6.62
CA GLN A 27 -34.77 10.85 -7.73
C GLN A 27 -34.05 11.35 -9.00
N GLY A 28 -33.07 10.57 -9.47
CA GLY A 28 -32.28 10.89 -10.67
C GLY A 28 -33.07 10.72 -11.96
N ASP A 29 -32.61 11.39 -13.02
CA ASP A 29 -33.10 11.27 -14.39
C ASP A 29 -32.28 10.20 -15.16
N PRO A 30 -32.83 8.99 -15.41
CA PRO A 30 -32.09 7.93 -16.08
C PRO A 30 -31.73 8.27 -17.54
N ASP A 31 -32.46 9.16 -18.22
CA ASP A 31 -32.13 9.56 -19.59
C ASP A 31 -30.82 10.39 -19.62
N ASN A 32 -30.62 11.24 -18.60
CA ASN A 32 -29.36 11.96 -18.44
C ASN A 32 -28.25 11.01 -17.95
N GLY A 33 -28.59 10.08 -17.06
CA GLY A 33 -27.68 9.03 -16.59
C GLY A 33 -27.10 8.19 -17.72
N GLU A 34 -27.91 7.84 -18.73
CA GLU A 34 -27.46 7.14 -19.93
C GLU A 34 -26.36 7.91 -20.66
N VAL A 35 -26.56 9.22 -20.90
CA VAL A 35 -25.58 10.06 -21.60
C VAL A 35 -24.23 10.04 -20.87
N ILE A 36 -24.26 10.22 -19.55
CA ILE A 36 -23.07 10.24 -18.69
C ILE A 36 -22.39 8.87 -18.70
N TYR A 37 -23.17 7.78 -18.63
CA TYR A 37 -22.67 6.41 -18.65
C TYR A 37 -21.88 6.12 -19.93
N PHE A 38 -22.42 6.51 -21.08
CA PHE A 38 -21.75 6.31 -22.37
C PHE A 38 -20.53 7.23 -22.57
N GLU A 39 -20.46 8.38 -21.90
CA GLU A 39 -19.28 9.25 -21.95
C GLU A 39 -18.14 8.75 -21.05
N HIS A 40 -18.47 8.17 -19.90
CA HIS A 40 -17.50 7.96 -18.81
C HIS A 40 -17.34 6.52 -18.34
N CYS A 41 -18.38 5.69 -18.40
CA CYS A 41 -18.44 4.38 -17.73
C CYS A 41 -18.30 3.21 -18.72
N VAL A 42 -18.85 3.35 -19.92
CA VAL A 42 -18.96 2.28 -20.93
C VAL A 42 -17.63 1.62 -21.31
N GLY A 43 -16.52 2.37 -21.29
CA GLY A 43 -15.19 1.86 -21.62
C GLY A 43 -14.71 0.74 -20.68
N CYS A 44 -15.21 0.72 -19.45
CA CYS A 44 -14.94 -0.34 -18.47
C CYS A 44 -16.16 -1.26 -18.29
N HIS A 45 -17.35 -0.70 -18.11
CA HIS A 45 -18.55 -1.46 -17.72
C HIS A 45 -19.35 -2.06 -18.88
N GLY A 46 -19.00 -1.75 -20.14
CA GLY A 46 -19.68 -2.30 -21.32
C GLY A 46 -20.96 -1.55 -21.69
N GLU A 47 -21.43 -1.70 -22.93
CA GLU A 47 -22.67 -1.06 -23.40
C GLU A 47 -23.91 -1.63 -22.70
N ASP A 48 -23.88 -2.94 -22.40
CA ASP A 48 -24.96 -3.67 -21.74
C ASP A 48 -24.84 -3.69 -20.20
N GLY A 49 -23.86 -2.97 -19.63
CA GLY A 49 -23.61 -2.95 -18.18
C GLY A 49 -23.08 -4.26 -17.61
N ASP A 50 -22.63 -5.19 -18.46
CA ASP A 50 -22.19 -6.55 -18.11
C ASP A 50 -20.75 -6.63 -17.59
N GLY A 51 -20.06 -5.49 -17.46
CA GLY A 51 -18.67 -5.44 -17.05
C GLY A 51 -17.67 -5.89 -18.14
N ALA A 52 -18.12 -6.11 -19.38
CA ALA A 52 -17.30 -6.59 -20.49
C ALA A 52 -16.82 -5.48 -21.43
N GLY A 53 -16.58 -4.27 -20.89
CA GLY A 53 -16.03 -3.16 -21.66
C GLY A 53 -14.63 -3.45 -22.22
N PRO A 54 -14.16 -2.71 -23.24
CA PRO A 54 -12.87 -2.95 -23.91
C PRO A 54 -11.63 -2.87 -22.99
N ALA A 55 -11.76 -2.27 -21.80
CA ALA A 55 -10.72 -2.25 -20.79
C ALA A 55 -10.71 -3.49 -19.86
N ALA A 56 -11.81 -4.24 -19.77
CA ALA A 56 -12.07 -5.24 -18.71
C ALA A 56 -10.96 -6.30 -18.57
N GLU A 57 -10.45 -6.84 -19.68
CA GLU A 57 -9.38 -7.85 -19.69
C GLU A 57 -8.06 -7.39 -19.03
N ARG A 58 -7.88 -6.09 -18.84
CA ARG A 58 -6.65 -5.49 -18.25
C ARG A 58 -6.87 -5.00 -16.82
N LEU A 59 -8.03 -5.24 -16.22
CA LEU A 59 -8.39 -4.73 -14.90
C LEU A 59 -8.51 -5.87 -13.89
N ASN A 60 -7.93 -5.68 -12.72
CA ASN A 60 -8.12 -6.58 -11.57
C ASN A 60 -8.46 -5.74 -10.32
N PRO A 61 -9.67 -5.88 -9.74
CA PRO A 61 -10.73 -6.80 -10.16
C PRO A 61 -11.34 -6.42 -11.52
N PRO A 62 -12.04 -7.34 -12.19
CA PRO A 62 -12.85 -6.98 -13.34
C PRO A 62 -13.93 -5.96 -12.94
N PRO A 63 -14.39 -5.11 -13.89
CA PRO A 63 -15.53 -4.22 -13.69
C PRO A 63 -16.77 -4.98 -13.21
N ARG A 64 -17.65 -4.29 -12.48
CA ARG A 64 -18.90 -4.89 -11.98
C ARG A 64 -19.86 -5.08 -13.14
N ASP A 65 -20.40 -6.29 -13.24
CA ASP A 65 -21.64 -6.59 -13.98
C ASP A 65 -22.83 -6.06 -13.18
N PHE A 66 -23.50 -5.05 -13.74
CA PHE A 66 -24.69 -4.44 -13.17
C PHE A 66 -25.96 -5.22 -13.49
N SER A 67 -25.98 -6.02 -14.56
CA SER A 67 -27.14 -6.82 -14.98
C SER A 67 -27.48 -7.92 -13.98
N GLU A 68 -26.49 -8.37 -13.21
CA GLU A 68 -26.67 -9.32 -12.12
C GLU A 68 -27.29 -8.71 -10.87
N GLY A 69 -27.44 -7.38 -10.75
CA GLY A 69 -27.92 -6.71 -9.53
C GLY A 69 -27.11 -6.99 -8.25
N ALA A 70 -25.97 -7.69 -8.37
CA ALA A 70 -25.20 -8.20 -7.24
C ALA A 70 -24.08 -7.23 -6.83
N TYR A 71 -24.38 -6.37 -5.86
CA TYR A 71 -23.43 -5.38 -5.34
C TYR A 71 -22.63 -5.89 -4.14
N LYS A 72 -21.30 -5.74 -4.22
CA LYS A 72 -20.35 -6.22 -3.20
C LYS A 72 -20.31 -5.39 -1.93
N PHE A 73 -20.66 -4.11 -2.02
CA PHE A 73 -20.55 -3.13 -0.93
C PHE A 73 -21.90 -2.46 -0.76
N LYS A 74 -22.71 -3.01 0.15
CA LYS A 74 -24.07 -2.55 0.43
C LYS A 74 -24.32 -2.50 1.93
N THR A 75 -25.30 -1.70 2.33
CA THR A 75 -25.75 -1.51 3.71
C THR A 75 -27.13 -2.11 3.98
N THR A 76 -27.67 -2.83 3.00
CA THR A 76 -28.88 -3.66 3.13
C THR A 76 -28.57 -5.03 3.74
N GLY A 77 -29.62 -5.77 4.13
CA GLY A 77 -29.50 -7.11 4.70
C GLY A 77 -28.68 -8.08 3.83
N PHE A 78 -28.12 -9.13 4.44
CA PHE A 78 -27.28 -10.09 3.70
C PHE A 78 -28.07 -10.86 2.63
N ASP A 79 -29.36 -11.09 2.88
CA ASP A 79 -30.32 -11.76 2.01
C ASP A 79 -31.12 -10.80 1.12
N ASP A 80 -30.98 -9.49 1.33
CA ASP A 80 -31.64 -8.48 0.49
C ASP A 80 -30.80 -8.20 -0.75
N PHE A 81 -31.35 -8.48 -1.93
CA PHE A 81 -30.64 -8.31 -3.19
C PHE A 81 -30.55 -6.84 -3.63
N VAL A 82 -31.50 -6.00 -3.21
CA VAL A 82 -31.57 -4.60 -3.63
C VAL A 82 -30.56 -3.79 -2.79
N PRO A 83 -29.60 -3.06 -3.40
CA PRO A 83 -28.73 -2.15 -2.66
C PRO A 83 -29.48 -0.87 -2.27
N ASN A 84 -29.00 -0.14 -1.26
CA ASN A 84 -29.47 1.22 -1.06
C ASN A 84 -28.93 2.11 -2.20
N ASP A 85 -29.76 3.01 -2.72
CA ASP A 85 -29.31 3.98 -3.73
C ASP A 85 -28.13 4.84 -3.23
N ALA A 86 -28.08 5.10 -1.92
CA ALA A 86 -26.94 5.77 -1.28
C ALA A 86 -25.63 4.95 -1.32
N ASP A 87 -25.70 3.61 -1.36
CA ASP A 87 -24.51 2.78 -1.54
C ASP A 87 -23.97 2.92 -2.97
N LEU A 88 -24.88 2.92 -3.97
CA LEU A 88 -24.52 3.13 -5.38
C LEU A 88 -23.91 4.52 -5.58
N TYR A 89 -24.56 5.55 -5.05
CA TYR A 89 -24.06 6.92 -5.08
C TYR A 89 -22.66 7.00 -4.47
N ARG A 90 -22.43 6.40 -3.29
CA ARG A 90 -21.13 6.41 -2.64
C ARG A 90 -20.05 5.70 -3.47
N MET A 91 -20.37 4.56 -4.09
CA MET A 91 -19.42 3.84 -4.95
C MET A 91 -19.03 4.63 -6.21
N ILE A 92 -19.93 5.48 -6.71
CA ILE A 92 -19.64 6.41 -7.82
C ILE A 92 -18.82 7.59 -7.29
N SER A 93 -19.31 8.24 -6.24
CA SER A 93 -18.70 9.47 -5.71
C SER A 93 -17.29 9.24 -5.21
N ASP A 94 -17.07 8.25 -4.33
CA ASP A 94 -15.75 7.97 -3.74
C ASP A 94 -14.86 7.10 -4.66
N GLY A 95 -15.44 6.58 -5.74
CA GLY A 95 -14.86 5.50 -6.52
C GLY A 95 -14.68 4.22 -5.70
N MET A 96 -13.75 3.37 -6.15
CA MET A 96 -13.41 2.14 -5.43
C MET A 96 -11.90 2.06 -5.19
N PRO A 97 -11.40 2.52 -4.02
CA PRO A 97 -9.98 2.49 -3.70
C PRO A 97 -9.34 1.10 -3.88
N GLY A 98 -8.10 1.08 -4.40
CA GLY A 98 -7.40 -0.15 -4.73
C GLY A 98 -7.97 -0.91 -5.95
N THR A 99 -8.69 -0.21 -6.83
CA THR A 99 -9.17 -0.66 -8.14
C THR A 99 -8.97 0.43 -9.20
N ALA A 100 -9.38 0.17 -10.45
CA ALA A 100 -9.34 1.17 -11.52
C ALA A 100 -10.55 2.13 -11.55
N MET A 101 -11.55 1.95 -10.69
CA MET A 101 -12.71 2.85 -10.63
C MET A 101 -12.35 4.13 -9.85
N PRO A 102 -12.23 5.29 -10.54
CA PRO A 102 -11.82 6.54 -9.91
C PRO A 102 -12.95 7.17 -9.09
N ASP A 103 -12.59 8.16 -8.29
CA ASP A 103 -13.51 9.13 -7.68
C ASP A 103 -14.10 10.03 -8.79
N TRP A 104 -15.42 10.24 -8.76
CA TRP A 104 -16.14 11.06 -9.74
C TRP A 104 -16.68 12.37 -9.16
N SER A 105 -16.53 12.63 -7.86
CA SER A 105 -17.08 13.79 -7.17
C SER A 105 -16.48 15.14 -7.62
N ASP A 106 -15.26 15.10 -8.16
CA ASP A 106 -14.57 16.27 -8.72
C ASP A 106 -14.91 16.51 -10.21
N VAL A 107 -15.56 15.56 -10.88
CA VAL A 107 -15.86 15.59 -12.32
C VAL A 107 -17.35 15.76 -12.59
N LEU A 108 -18.19 15.06 -11.83
CA LEU A 108 -19.64 15.04 -11.95
C LEU A 108 -20.28 15.77 -10.77
N SER A 109 -21.37 16.49 -11.04
CA SER A 109 -22.19 17.08 -9.98
C SER A 109 -22.98 16.03 -9.22
N GLU A 110 -23.46 16.39 -8.02
CA GLU A 110 -24.32 15.51 -7.21
C GLU A 110 -25.55 15.02 -7.98
N THR A 111 -26.22 15.89 -8.75
CA THR A 111 -27.36 15.50 -9.57
C THR A 111 -26.97 14.50 -10.65
N GLU A 112 -25.87 14.73 -11.37
CA GLU A 112 -25.38 13.81 -12.42
C GLU A 112 -25.02 12.43 -11.86
N MET A 113 -24.48 12.36 -10.63
CA MET A 113 -24.25 11.09 -9.96
C MET A 113 -25.54 10.37 -9.57
N TRP A 114 -26.59 11.10 -9.14
CA TRP A 114 -27.91 10.50 -8.91
C TRP A 114 -28.58 10.03 -10.20
N ASP A 115 -28.40 10.75 -11.30
CA ASP A 115 -28.85 10.36 -12.63
C ASP A 115 -28.19 9.04 -13.08
N LEU A 116 -26.88 8.89 -12.84
CA LEU A 116 -26.16 7.62 -13.04
C LEU A 116 -26.71 6.49 -12.18
N VAL A 117 -27.01 6.75 -10.90
CA VAL A 117 -27.63 5.74 -10.01
C VAL A 117 -28.96 5.25 -10.59
N ALA A 118 -29.81 6.18 -11.06
CA ALA A 118 -31.08 5.84 -11.68
C ALA A 118 -30.89 4.98 -12.94
N TYR A 119 -29.92 5.32 -13.80
CA TYR A 119 -29.63 4.55 -15.01
C TYR A 119 -29.03 3.17 -14.72
N ILE A 120 -28.07 3.06 -13.79
CA ILE A 120 -27.42 1.78 -13.45
C ILE A 120 -28.42 0.74 -12.94
N LYS A 121 -29.46 1.17 -12.21
CA LYS A 121 -30.53 0.27 -11.72
C LYS A 121 -31.32 -0.39 -12.86
N ILE A 122 -31.37 0.22 -14.05
CA ILE A 122 -32.10 -0.33 -15.21
C ILE A 122 -31.52 -1.65 -15.68
N PHE A 123 -30.19 -1.81 -15.64
CA PHE A 123 -29.53 -3.03 -16.13
C PHE A 123 -30.03 -4.31 -15.44
N ALA A 124 -30.41 -4.22 -14.17
CA ALA A 124 -30.96 -5.33 -13.38
C ALA A 124 -32.49 -5.24 -13.15
N GLY A 125 -33.18 -4.24 -13.72
CA GLY A 125 -34.62 -4.03 -13.50
C GLY A 125 -34.97 -3.67 -12.05
N LEU A 126 -34.14 -2.85 -11.39
CA LEU A 126 -34.28 -2.46 -9.98
C LEU A 126 -34.94 -1.09 -9.80
N GLU A 127 -35.48 -0.46 -10.85
CA GLU A 127 -35.92 0.94 -10.84
C GLU A 127 -37.08 1.20 -9.87
N GLU A 128 -37.97 0.21 -9.72
CA GLU A 128 -39.15 0.27 -8.86
C GLU A 128 -38.99 -0.55 -7.57
N GLU A 129 -37.81 -1.14 -7.35
CA GLU A 129 -37.52 -1.98 -6.20
C GLU A 129 -36.90 -1.17 -5.06
N GLU A 130 -37.34 -1.46 -3.84
CA GLU A 130 -36.89 -0.80 -2.62
C GLU A 130 -36.30 -1.84 -1.65
N PRO A 131 -35.18 -1.52 -0.97
CA PRO A 131 -34.65 -2.37 0.07
C PRO A 131 -35.66 -2.68 1.17
N THR A 132 -35.72 -3.96 1.55
CA THR A 132 -36.63 -4.49 2.57
C THR A 132 -35.97 -4.63 3.94
N ASP A 133 -34.64 -4.71 3.99
CA ASP A 133 -33.88 -4.85 5.24
C ASP A 133 -32.62 -3.96 5.27
N GLN A 134 -32.22 -3.57 6.47
CA GLN A 134 -31.08 -2.70 6.74
C GLN A 134 -30.21 -3.28 7.84
N ILE A 135 -28.91 -3.06 7.75
CA ILE A 135 -27.97 -3.52 8.77
C ILE A 135 -28.29 -2.90 10.13
N ASP A 136 -28.43 -3.75 11.14
CA ASP A 136 -28.40 -3.34 12.55
C ASP A 136 -26.95 -3.24 13.04
N TYR A 137 -26.50 -2.00 13.26
CA TYR A 137 -25.18 -1.71 13.83
C TYR A 137 -25.15 -1.86 15.35
N GLY A 138 -26.29 -1.96 16.03
CA GLY A 138 -26.38 -1.84 17.48
C GLY A 138 -25.66 -0.60 18.02
N THR A 139 -24.95 -0.77 19.14
CA THR A 139 -24.07 0.28 19.67
C THR A 139 -22.63 -0.02 19.25
N GLN A 140 -22.00 0.92 18.54
CA GLN A 140 -20.60 0.78 18.15
C GLN A 140 -19.69 0.70 19.39
N ILE A 141 -18.92 -0.39 19.48
CA ILE A 141 -17.94 -0.56 20.56
C ILE A 141 -16.70 0.28 20.25
N ALA A 142 -16.34 1.17 21.18
CA ALA A 142 -15.15 1.99 21.06
C ALA A 142 -13.87 1.14 21.07
N THR A 143 -12.91 1.53 20.24
CA THR A 143 -11.60 0.88 20.16
C THR A 143 -10.88 0.95 21.50
N SER A 144 -10.40 -0.20 21.98
CA SER A 144 -9.62 -0.35 23.20
C SER A 144 -8.74 -1.59 23.11
N ALA A 145 -7.68 -1.66 23.92
CA ALA A 145 -6.81 -2.84 23.96
C ALA A 145 -7.59 -4.14 24.28
N GLU A 146 -8.62 -4.05 25.14
CA GLU A 146 -9.51 -5.17 25.45
C GLU A 146 -10.35 -5.59 24.24
N SER A 147 -10.97 -4.63 23.54
CA SER A 147 -11.75 -4.91 22.32
C SER A 147 -10.87 -5.52 21.22
N ILE A 148 -9.64 -5.02 21.04
CA ILE A 148 -8.70 -5.54 20.05
C ILE A 148 -8.30 -6.97 20.40
N ALA A 149 -7.98 -7.25 21.67
CA ALA A 149 -7.65 -8.60 22.12
C ALA A 149 -8.82 -9.57 21.90
N ARG A 150 -10.05 -9.17 22.24
CA ARG A 150 -11.25 -9.96 21.99
C ARG A 150 -11.47 -10.22 20.50
N GLY A 151 -11.31 -9.21 19.66
CA GLY A 151 -11.42 -9.32 18.21
C GLY A 151 -10.40 -10.26 17.60
N ARG A 152 -9.14 -10.19 18.06
CA ARG A 152 -8.07 -11.12 17.68
C ARG A 152 -8.45 -12.56 18.02
N ASP A 153 -8.90 -12.81 19.25
CA ASP A 153 -9.25 -14.15 19.69
C ASP A 153 -10.40 -14.72 18.83
N LEU A 154 -11.41 -13.91 18.52
CA LEU A 154 -12.52 -14.28 17.62
C LEU A 154 -12.08 -14.54 16.17
N PHE A 155 -11.12 -13.77 15.67
CA PHE A 155 -10.57 -13.91 14.32
C PHE A 155 -9.91 -15.28 14.10
N HIS A 156 -9.21 -15.78 15.13
CA HIS A 156 -8.50 -17.06 15.09
C HIS A 156 -9.32 -18.25 15.59
N GLU A 157 -10.34 -18.02 16.42
CA GLU A 157 -11.20 -19.06 16.98
C GLU A 157 -11.77 -19.94 15.85
N SER A 158 -11.52 -21.25 15.90
CA SER A 158 -11.97 -22.19 14.87
C SER A 158 -11.59 -21.78 13.43
N GLN A 159 -10.46 -21.06 13.29
CA GLN A 159 -10.01 -20.47 12.04
C GLN A 159 -11.11 -19.65 11.35
N ARG A 160 -11.86 -18.85 12.13
CA ARG A 160 -13.05 -18.14 11.65
C ARG A 160 -12.75 -17.25 10.46
N CYS A 161 -11.73 -16.40 10.60
CA CYS A 161 -11.28 -15.47 9.58
C CYS A 161 -9.92 -15.89 9.01
N SER A 162 -9.04 -16.44 9.87
CA SER A 162 -7.67 -16.80 9.50
C SER A 162 -7.56 -17.96 8.50
N GLU A 163 -8.61 -18.77 8.32
CA GLU A 163 -8.66 -19.81 7.27
C GLU A 163 -8.51 -19.21 5.85
N CYS A 164 -8.98 -17.98 5.68
CA CYS A 164 -8.93 -17.27 4.40
C CYS A 164 -7.91 -16.11 4.44
N HIS A 165 -7.95 -15.31 5.50
CA HIS A 165 -7.12 -14.11 5.61
C HIS A 165 -5.69 -14.36 6.11
N GLY A 166 -5.34 -15.61 6.44
CA GLY A 166 -4.06 -15.96 7.05
C GLY A 166 -4.00 -15.59 8.52
N HIS A 167 -2.90 -15.97 9.19
CA HIS A 167 -2.76 -15.72 10.63
C HIS A 167 -2.71 -14.21 10.93
N ASP A 168 -1.84 -13.48 10.25
CA ASP A 168 -1.63 -12.04 10.49
C ASP A 168 -2.56 -11.15 9.64
N GLY A 169 -3.56 -11.73 8.99
CA GLY A 169 -4.49 -10.99 8.12
C GLY A 169 -3.88 -10.53 6.80
N ARG A 170 -2.77 -11.13 6.32
CA ARG A 170 -2.09 -10.72 5.08
C ARG A 170 -2.71 -11.32 3.80
N GLY A 171 -3.69 -12.21 3.94
CA GLY A 171 -4.33 -12.89 2.82
C GLY A 171 -3.48 -14.02 2.22
N ASP A 172 -2.61 -14.60 3.04
CA ASP A 172 -1.59 -15.61 2.71
C ASP A 172 -2.02 -17.06 3.02
N ALA A 173 -3.32 -17.31 3.22
CA ALA A 173 -3.80 -18.67 3.45
C ALA A 173 -3.76 -19.51 2.15
N VAL A 174 -3.41 -20.79 2.29
CA VAL A 174 -3.29 -21.78 1.18
C VAL A 174 -4.65 -22.20 0.60
N LYS A 175 -5.72 -21.46 0.86
CA LYS A 175 -7.06 -21.75 0.33
C LYS A 175 -7.27 -21.05 -1.00
N LYS A 176 -7.48 -21.82 -2.08
CA LYS A 176 -7.87 -21.28 -3.39
C LYS A 176 -9.35 -20.86 -3.40
N LEU A 177 -9.59 -19.63 -2.96
CA LEU A 177 -10.87 -18.94 -3.00
C LEU A 177 -11.27 -18.53 -4.41
N LYS A 178 -12.57 -18.59 -4.67
CA LYS A 178 -13.17 -18.25 -5.96
C LYS A 178 -14.38 -17.35 -5.79
N ASP A 179 -14.70 -16.58 -6.81
CA ASP A 179 -16.02 -15.97 -6.93
C ASP A 179 -17.05 -16.95 -7.49
N ASP A 180 -18.28 -16.48 -7.66
CA ASP A 180 -19.40 -17.28 -8.15
C ASP A 180 -19.21 -17.66 -9.64
N GLY A 181 -18.40 -16.90 -10.39
CA GLY A 181 -17.96 -17.23 -11.75
C GLY A 181 -16.86 -18.29 -11.80
N GLY A 182 -16.29 -18.66 -10.64
CA GLY A 182 -15.21 -19.63 -10.54
C GLY A 182 -13.80 -19.04 -10.68
N GLU A 183 -13.69 -17.72 -10.84
CA GLU A 183 -12.44 -17.00 -10.97
C GLU A 183 -11.77 -16.85 -9.61
N ARG A 184 -10.42 -16.87 -9.59
CA ARG A 184 -9.65 -16.78 -8.35
C ARG A 184 -9.86 -15.41 -7.71
N THR A 185 -10.16 -15.40 -6.42
CA THR A 185 -10.17 -14.19 -5.60
C THR A 185 -9.17 -14.27 -4.47
N TRP A 186 -8.54 -13.13 -4.17
CA TRP A 186 -7.60 -12.98 -3.07
C TRP A 186 -8.23 -12.15 -1.95
N PRO A 187 -8.16 -12.61 -0.69
CA PRO A 187 -8.45 -11.77 0.45
C PRO A 187 -7.51 -10.57 0.46
N ARG A 188 -8.02 -9.42 0.92
CA ARG A 188 -7.18 -8.24 1.08
C ARG A 188 -6.18 -8.45 2.21
N ASN A 189 -5.00 -7.86 2.05
CA ASN A 189 -4.02 -7.75 3.11
C ASN A 189 -4.48 -6.65 4.06
N MET A 190 -5.01 -7.06 5.22
CA MET A 190 -5.59 -6.18 6.23
C MET A 190 -4.55 -5.26 6.88
N THR A 191 -3.26 -5.57 6.74
CA THR A 191 -2.16 -4.69 7.18
C THR A 191 -1.90 -3.52 6.22
N LYS A 192 -2.55 -3.51 5.05
CA LYS A 192 -2.43 -2.48 4.01
C LYS A 192 -3.78 -1.80 3.78
N PRO A 193 -4.20 -0.85 4.64
CA PRO A 193 -5.52 -0.21 4.56
C PRO A 193 -5.79 0.48 3.22
N TRP A 194 -4.75 0.98 2.53
CA TRP A 194 -4.86 1.60 1.20
C TRP A 194 -5.30 0.63 0.09
N THR A 195 -5.36 -0.68 0.37
CA THR A 195 -5.83 -1.71 -0.58
C THR A 195 -7.31 -2.07 -0.39
N PHE A 196 -7.97 -1.51 0.63
CA PHE A 196 -9.36 -1.80 0.94
C PHE A 196 -10.27 -1.18 -0.11
N ARG A 197 -11.18 -1.98 -0.66
CA ARG A 197 -12.25 -1.48 -1.54
C ARG A 197 -13.33 -0.80 -0.66
N ALA A 198 -13.82 0.38 -1.01
CA ALA A 198 -14.63 1.28 -0.14
C ALA A 198 -13.79 2.02 0.92
N SER A 199 -13.71 1.54 2.16
CA SER A 199 -12.86 2.18 3.18
C SER A 199 -12.31 1.19 4.21
N ASN A 200 -11.41 1.66 5.07
CA ASN A 200 -10.90 0.96 6.26
C ASN A 200 -11.54 1.46 7.57
N ASP A 201 -12.65 2.21 7.49
CA ASP A 201 -13.41 2.63 8.66
C ASP A 201 -13.98 1.40 9.40
N PRO A 202 -13.92 1.34 10.75
CA PRO A 202 -14.48 0.22 11.51
C PRO A 202 -15.93 -0.10 11.18
N ARG A 203 -16.75 0.91 10.85
CA ARG A 203 -18.15 0.74 10.45
C ARG A 203 -18.29 0.02 9.11
N ASP A 204 -17.47 0.38 8.12
CA ASP A 204 -17.46 -0.32 6.82
C ASP A 204 -16.93 -1.75 6.95
N ILE A 205 -15.94 -1.98 7.82
CA ILE A 205 -15.46 -3.33 8.14
C ILE A 205 -16.56 -4.15 8.81
N PHE A 206 -17.28 -3.58 9.78
CA PHE A 206 -18.44 -4.18 10.42
C PHE A 206 -19.51 -4.56 9.39
N THR A 207 -19.83 -3.65 8.46
CA THR A 207 -20.79 -3.86 7.37
C THR A 207 -20.41 -5.07 6.52
N ARG A 208 -19.15 -5.16 6.09
CA ARG A 208 -18.67 -6.26 5.23
C ARG A 208 -18.71 -7.61 5.93
N MET A 209 -18.44 -7.66 7.23
CA MET A 209 -18.61 -8.90 8.00
C MET A 209 -20.07 -9.25 8.20
N THR A 210 -20.92 -8.24 8.38
CA THR A 210 -22.37 -8.42 8.59
C THR A 210 -23.05 -8.97 7.34
N VAL A 211 -22.81 -8.35 6.19
CA VAL A 211 -23.43 -8.72 4.92
C VAL A 211 -22.70 -9.88 4.24
N GLY A 212 -21.40 -10.03 4.51
CA GLY A 212 -20.50 -10.77 3.64
C GLY A 212 -20.14 -9.93 2.41
N ILE A 213 -19.48 -10.55 1.44
CA ILE A 213 -19.21 -9.93 0.14
C ILE A 213 -19.89 -10.78 -0.94
N PRO A 214 -21.09 -10.39 -1.41
CA PRO A 214 -21.81 -11.09 -2.46
C PRO A 214 -20.95 -11.38 -3.70
N GLY A 215 -21.18 -12.52 -4.36
CA GLY A 215 -20.32 -12.93 -5.47
C GLY A 215 -18.94 -13.43 -5.03
N THR A 216 -18.71 -13.73 -3.74
CA THR A 216 -17.43 -14.25 -3.25
C THR A 216 -17.65 -15.27 -2.12
N GLN A 217 -16.59 -15.99 -1.77
CA GLN A 217 -16.60 -16.91 -0.63
C GLN A 217 -16.45 -16.25 0.75
N MET A 218 -16.56 -14.92 0.86
CA MET A 218 -16.62 -14.22 2.16
C MET A 218 -18.08 -14.18 2.66
N PRO A 219 -18.46 -15.04 3.61
CA PRO A 219 -19.86 -15.19 4.02
C PRO A 219 -20.33 -14.03 4.90
N SER A 220 -21.65 -13.92 5.04
CA SER A 220 -22.25 -13.13 6.13
C SER A 220 -21.98 -13.80 7.48
N PHE A 221 -21.52 -13.01 8.46
CA PHE A 221 -21.40 -13.42 9.86
C PHE A 221 -22.64 -13.08 10.68
N ASP A 222 -23.69 -12.56 10.06
CA ASP A 222 -25.00 -12.37 10.67
C ASP A 222 -26.02 -13.45 10.29
N ASP A 223 -25.77 -14.18 9.21
CA ASP A 223 -26.63 -15.25 8.72
C ASP A 223 -26.90 -16.30 9.82
N PRO A 224 -28.17 -16.52 10.24
CA PRO A 224 -28.54 -17.52 11.23
C PRO A 224 -28.10 -18.95 10.91
N VAL A 225 -27.91 -19.31 9.63
CA VAL A 225 -27.44 -20.65 9.25
C VAL A 225 -25.93 -20.79 9.28
N ASN A 226 -25.18 -19.68 9.38
CA ASN A 226 -23.73 -19.71 9.48
C ASN A 226 -23.28 -20.26 10.85
N LYS A 227 -22.61 -21.42 10.85
CA LYS A 227 -22.05 -22.02 12.07
C LYS A 227 -20.96 -21.17 12.73
N LYS A 228 -20.34 -20.28 11.95
CA LYS A 228 -19.35 -19.30 12.38
C LYS A 228 -19.99 -17.90 12.58
N ARG A 229 -21.31 -17.78 12.78
CA ARG A 229 -22.00 -16.50 13.10
C ARG A 229 -21.36 -15.80 14.31
N LEU A 230 -21.45 -14.47 14.32
CA LEU A 230 -20.99 -13.59 15.40
C LEU A 230 -22.15 -12.73 15.92
N SER A 231 -22.09 -12.36 17.19
CA SER A 231 -22.99 -11.32 17.73
C SER A 231 -22.65 -9.94 17.16
N ILE A 232 -23.53 -8.94 17.35
CA ILE A 232 -23.23 -7.54 16.96
C ILE A 232 -21.96 -7.06 17.69
N ASP A 233 -21.89 -7.26 19.01
CA ASP A 233 -20.74 -6.86 19.82
C ASP A 233 -19.44 -7.54 19.36
N ASP A 234 -19.49 -8.86 19.10
CA ASP A 234 -18.33 -9.60 18.61
C ASP A 234 -17.88 -9.11 17.21
N ARG A 235 -18.81 -8.75 16.32
CA ARG A 235 -18.48 -8.14 15.03
C ARG A 235 -17.75 -6.80 15.21
N TRP A 236 -18.15 -5.96 16.16
CA TRP A 236 -17.41 -4.74 16.48
C TRP A 236 -16.02 -5.00 17.04
N HIS A 237 -15.86 -6.01 17.90
CA HIS A 237 -14.55 -6.41 18.38
C HIS A 237 -13.63 -6.84 17.24
N VAL A 238 -14.11 -7.67 16.31
CA VAL A 238 -13.34 -8.07 15.13
C VAL A 238 -13.03 -6.87 14.24
N ALA A 239 -13.98 -5.94 14.04
CA ALA A 239 -13.74 -4.73 13.24
C ALA A 239 -12.60 -3.89 13.84
N ASN A 240 -12.60 -3.68 15.16
CA ASN A 240 -11.55 -2.98 15.87
C ASN A 240 -10.19 -3.69 15.76
N TYR A 241 -10.17 -5.02 15.80
CA TYR A 241 -8.95 -5.80 15.57
C TYR A 241 -8.43 -5.64 14.13
N VAL A 242 -9.29 -5.78 13.12
CA VAL A 242 -8.91 -5.61 11.71
C VAL A 242 -8.36 -4.20 11.45
N THR A 243 -9.00 -3.16 12.01
CA THR A 243 -8.47 -1.79 11.92
C THR A 243 -7.10 -1.67 12.59
N SER A 244 -6.85 -2.36 13.71
CA SER A 244 -5.55 -2.32 14.39
C SER A 244 -4.42 -2.98 13.59
N LEU A 245 -4.73 -3.90 12.66
CA LEU A 245 -3.72 -4.53 11.79
C LEU A 245 -3.04 -3.53 10.85
N ALA A 246 -3.68 -2.38 10.58
CA ALA A 246 -3.11 -1.30 9.79
C ALA A 246 -1.97 -0.54 10.48
N GLU A 247 -1.78 -0.73 11.80
CA GLU A 247 -0.70 -0.11 12.58
C GLU A 247 0.64 -0.82 12.30
N THR A 248 1.19 -0.61 11.10
CA THR A 248 2.49 -1.13 10.65
C THR A 248 3.48 0.01 10.42
N GLU A 249 4.78 -0.27 10.54
CA GLU A 249 5.84 0.67 10.16
C GLU A 249 6.02 0.76 8.63
N ARG A 250 5.60 -0.29 7.90
CA ARG A 250 5.80 -0.45 6.46
C ARG A 250 4.71 0.24 5.64
N VAL A 251 4.56 1.55 5.84
CA VAL A 251 3.55 2.38 5.16
C VAL A 251 4.20 3.23 4.07
N PRO A 252 3.71 3.19 2.82
CA PRO A 252 4.18 4.08 1.77
C PRO A 252 3.79 5.53 2.10
N ARG A 253 4.76 6.45 2.08
CA ARG A 253 4.53 7.87 2.35
C ARG A 253 5.09 8.73 1.22
N ALA A 254 4.46 9.87 0.95
CA ALA A 254 4.88 10.76 -0.13
C ALA A 254 6.31 11.31 0.07
N GLU A 255 6.74 11.46 1.33
CA GLU A 255 8.08 11.88 1.70
C GLU A 255 9.17 10.80 1.55
N ASN A 256 8.79 9.53 1.34
CA ASN A 256 9.72 8.41 1.16
C ASN A 256 10.43 8.54 -0.19
N THR A 257 11.45 9.39 -0.23
CA THR A 257 12.25 9.70 -1.43
C THR A 257 13.73 9.35 -1.27
N VAL A 258 14.19 9.22 -0.02
CA VAL A 258 15.56 8.92 0.36
C VAL A 258 15.60 7.84 1.42
N ILE A 259 16.28 6.74 1.15
CA ILE A 259 16.66 5.72 2.12
C ILE A 259 17.94 6.20 2.79
N LYS A 260 17.91 6.35 4.11
CA LYS A 260 19.07 6.70 4.92
C LYS A 260 19.72 5.43 5.42
N ALA A 261 20.90 5.10 4.92
CA ALA A 261 21.64 3.95 5.37
C ALA A 261 22.26 4.23 6.75
N VAL A 262 22.06 3.32 7.69
CA VAL A 262 22.57 3.43 9.06
C VAL A 262 23.97 2.82 9.11
N ARG A 263 24.96 3.62 9.54
CA ARG A 263 26.30 3.09 9.79
C ARG A 263 26.30 2.22 11.04
N VAL A 264 26.85 1.01 10.95
CA VAL A 264 26.93 0.06 12.07
C VAL A 264 28.37 -0.30 12.40
N ASP A 265 28.66 -0.48 13.68
CA ASP A 265 29.95 -0.97 14.16
C ASP A 265 29.89 -2.50 14.34
N GLY A 266 30.96 -3.21 13.97
CA GLY A 266 31.07 -4.66 14.19
C GLY A 266 30.51 -5.56 13.08
N GLY A 267 30.34 -5.02 11.87
CA GLY A 267 29.90 -5.76 10.69
C GLY A 267 28.40 -5.59 10.40
N VAL A 268 28.05 -5.52 9.12
CA VAL A 268 26.64 -5.45 8.70
C VAL A 268 25.83 -6.72 9.06
N PRO A 269 24.51 -6.61 9.28
CA PRO A 269 23.63 -7.77 9.39
C PRO A 269 23.53 -8.50 8.04
N ALA A 270 23.81 -9.80 8.04
CA ALA A 270 23.80 -10.63 6.82
C ALA A 270 22.61 -11.61 6.75
N ALA A 271 21.91 -11.83 7.87
CA ALA A 271 20.73 -12.69 7.93
C ALA A 271 19.43 -11.85 7.94
N PRO A 272 18.35 -12.29 7.27
CA PRO A 272 17.07 -11.58 7.28
C PRO A 272 16.44 -11.42 8.65
N ASP A 273 16.64 -12.39 9.55
CA ASP A 273 16.09 -12.43 10.90
C ASP A 273 17.00 -11.80 11.98
N ASP A 274 18.12 -11.19 11.59
CA ASP A 274 19.01 -10.50 12.52
C ASP A 274 18.24 -9.38 13.27
N ALA A 275 18.28 -9.44 14.60
CA ALA A 275 17.51 -8.53 15.46
C ALA A 275 17.88 -7.05 15.26
N ARG A 276 19.09 -6.75 14.77
CA ARG A 276 19.53 -5.37 14.48
C ARG A 276 18.68 -4.68 13.43
N TRP A 277 18.00 -5.43 12.55
CA TRP A 277 17.08 -4.85 11.57
C TRP A 277 15.90 -4.11 12.21
N ALA A 278 15.48 -4.53 13.41
CA ALA A 278 14.38 -3.91 14.15
C ALA A 278 14.72 -2.52 14.70
N GLU A 279 16.01 -2.16 14.80
CA GLU A 279 16.47 -0.85 15.29
C GLU A 279 16.48 0.24 14.20
N ILE A 280 16.29 -0.17 12.95
CA ILE A 280 16.32 0.70 11.77
C ILE A 280 14.87 1.08 11.44
N ALA A 281 14.62 2.19 10.75
CA ALA A 281 13.28 2.47 10.24
C ALA A 281 13.18 1.97 8.78
N PRO A 282 12.09 1.32 8.37
CA PRO A 282 11.90 0.93 6.98
C PRO A 282 11.56 2.16 6.14
N THR A 283 12.03 2.19 4.90
CA THR A 283 11.52 3.13 3.88
C THR A 283 10.68 2.34 2.89
N THR A 284 9.39 2.64 2.79
CA THR A 284 8.43 1.87 1.97
C THR A 284 8.05 2.63 0.70
N PHE A 285 8.04 1.92 -0.42
CA PHE A 285 7.73 2.44 -1.76
C PHE A 285 6.56 1.69 -2.37
N LEU A 286 5.81 2.39 -3.24
CA LEU A 286 4.80 1.77 -4.08
C LEU A 286 5.48 1.04 -5.24
N LEU A 287 5.01 -0.17 -5.51
CA LEU A 287 5.34 -0.94 -6.69
C LEU A 287 4.28 -0.67 -7.77
N VAL A 288 4.73 -0.41 -8.99
CA VAL A 288 3.85 -0.22 -10.15
C VAL A 288 4.09 -1.31 -11.18
N PRO A 289 3.05 -1.75 -11.91
CA PRO A 289 3.24 -2.76 -12.94
C PRO A 289 4.10 -2.25 -14.09
N GLN A 290 4.96 -3.12 -14.62
CA GLN A 290 5.58 -2.91 -15.91
C GLN A 290 4.51 -3.09 -17.00
N ILE A 291 4.24 -2.01 -17.76
CA ILE A 291 3.35 -2.06 -18.94
C ILE A 291 4.01 -1.58 -20.24
N ILE A 292 5.31 -1.28 -20.21
CA ILE A 292 6.03 -0.61 -21.31
C ILE A 292 6.66 -1.62 -22.28
N ALA A 293 7.52 -2.50 -21.78
CA ALA A 293 8.15 -3.52 -22.64
C ALA A 293 7.20 -4.69 -22.90
N ASP A 294 7.54 -5.51 -23.89
CA ASP A 294 6.77 -6.70 -24.21
C ASP A 294 6.70 -7.66 -23.02
N GLU A 295 5.64 -8.48 -22.95
CA GLU A 295 5.20 -9.22 -21.76
C GLU A 295 4.73 -8.29 -20.61
N ARG A 296 3.72 -7.47 -20.89
CA ARG A 296 3.13 -6.53 -19.93
C ARG A 296 2.48 -7.23 -18.74
N LEU A 297 2.58 -6.63 -17.56
CA LEU A 297 1.84 -6.99 -16.36
C LEU A 297 0.70 -6.00 -16.15
N PHE A 298 -0.56 -6.43 -16.29
CA PHE A 298 -1.71 -5.54 -16.04
C PHE A 298 -2.32 -5.72 -14.65
N THR A 299 -2.10 -6.88 -14.04
CA THR A 299 -2.80 -7.31 -12.82
C THR A 299 -1.78 -7.72 -11.74
N PRO A 300 -0.98 -6.77 -11.23
CA PRO A 300 0.01 -7.05 -10.21
C PRO A 300 -0.65 -7.46 -8.89
N SER A 301 0.01 -8.34 -8.15
CA SER A 301 -0.41 -8.81 -6.82
C SER A 301 0.33 -8.10 -5.70
N ASN A 302 1.61 -7.76 -5.90
CA ASN A 302 2.42 -6.96 -4.98
C ASN A 302 2.21 -5.46 -5.25
N ASP A 303 2.11 -4.67 -4.18
CA ASP A 303 1.81 -3.23 -4.24
C ASP A 303 2.85 -2.36 -3.52
N THR A 304 3.66 -2.93 -2.61
CA THR A 304 4.71 -2.21 -1.90
C THR A 304 5.95 -3.05 -1.64
N ILE A 305 7.09 -2.36 -1.54
CA ILE A 305 8.37 -2.91 -1.07
C ILE A 305 8.96 -1.97 -0.02
N SER A 306 9.53 -2.53 1.04
CA SER A 306 10.23 -1.79 2.08
C SER A 306 11.71 -2.12 2.05
N ALA A 307 12.55 -1.10 2.26
CA ALA A 307 14.00 -1.26 2.34
C ALA A 307 14.53 -0.73 3.67
N ARG A 308 15.43 -1.49 4.29
CA ARG A 308 16.28 -1.06 5.40
C ARG A 308 17.73 -1.25 4.94
N VAL A 309 18.57 -0.25 5.18
CA VAL A 309 19.95 -0.29 4.67
C VAL A 309 20.91 0.02 5.80
N THR A 310 21.93 -0.81 5.94
CA THR A 310 23.07 -0.58 6.83
C THR A 310 24.36 -0.62 6.05
N TYR A 311 25.39 0.00 6.60
CA TYR A 311 26.73 -0.13 6.05
C TYR A 311 27.80 -0.04 7.14
N ASP A 312 28.95 -0.62 6.88
CA ASP A 312 30.18 -0.43 7.68
C ASP A 312 31.29 0.15 6.79
N ASP A 313 32.56 0.03 7.18
CA ASP A 313 33.67 0.57 6.38
C ASP A 313 33.94 -0.20 5.07
N GLU A 314 33.39 -1.41 4.93
CA GLU A 314 33.71 -2.33 3.83
C GLU A 314 32.47 -2.78 3.05
N THR A 315 31.31 -2.88 3.69
CA THR A 315 30.13 -3.61 3.17
C THR A 315 28.85 -2.78 3.31
N LEU A 316 28.01 -2.86 2.27
CA LEU A 316 26.61 -2.44 2.29
C LEU A 316 25.71 -3.68 2.51
N ALA A 317 24.69 -3.57 3.34
CA ALA A 317 23.62 -4.54 3.45
C ALA A 317 22.25 -3.88 3.24
N ILE A 318 21.42 -4.49 2.42
CA ILE A 318 20.07 -4.05 2.10
C ILE A 318 19.12 -5.19 2.47
N LEU A 319 18.24 -4.94 3.44
CA LEU A 319 17.09 -5.80 3.71
C LEU A 319 15.90 -5.28 2.90
N LEU A 320 15.39 -6.12 2.01
CA LEU A 320 14.16 -5.92 1.25
C LEU A 320 13.03 -6.74 1.86
N GLU A 321 11.88 -6.11 2.05
CA GLU A 321 10.69 -6.72 2.62
C GLU A 321 9.48 -6.37 1.75
N TRP A 322 8.86 -7.37 1.12
CA TRP A 322 7.61 -7.19 0.38
C TRP A 322 6.61 -8.26 0.81
N ASP A 323 5.33 -7.90 0.73
CA ASP A 323 4.28 -8.87 1.02
C ASP A 323 3.94 -9.62 -0.25
N ASP A 324 4.13 -10.93 -0.18
CA ASP A 324 3.74 -11.89 -1.18
C ASP A 324 2.75 -12.86 -0.52
N ARG A 325 1.62 -13.12 -1.18
CA ARG A 325 0.58 -13.97 -0.57
C ARG A 325 0.98 -15.44 -0.59
N THR A 326 2.01 -15.77 -1.35
CA THR A 326 2.46 -17.12 -1.60
C THR A 326 3.96 -17.22 -1.37
N GLN A 327 4.41 -18.39 -0.93
CA GLN A 327 5.81 -18.76 -1.00
C GLN A 327 6.01 -19.53 -2.31
N SER A 328 6.17 -18.84 -3.43
CA SER A 328 6.21 -19.45 -4.76
C SER A 328 7.53 -20.19 -4.97
N ILE A 329 7.53 -21.47 -4.61
CA ILE A 329 8.65 -22.39 -4.84
C ILE A 329 8.16 -23.45 -5.83
N PRO A 330 8.59 -23.43 -7.10
CA PRO A 330 8.21 -24.45 -8.08
C PRO A 330 8.50 -25.88 -7.57
N GLY A 331 7.53 -26.78 -7.76
CA GLY A 331 7.55 -28.13 -7.21
C GLY A 331 7.01 -28.26 -5.78
N ASP A 332 6.69 -27.17 -5.09
CA ASP A 332 5.96 -27.19 -3.83
C ASP A 332 4.45 -27.37 -4.08
N THR A 333 3.85 -28.37 -3.46
CA THR A 333 2.45 -28.75 -3.73
C THR A 333 1.45 -27.72 -3.23
N ASP A 334 1.75 -27.02 -2.15
CA ASP A 334 0.85 -26.04 -1.55
C ASP A 334 0.87 -24.73 -2.36
N ALA A 335 2.05 -24.29 -2.80
CA ALA A 335 2.21 -23.15 -3.70
C ALA A 335 1.52 -23.41 -5.06
N GLU A 336 1.77 -24.57 -5.68
CA GLU A 336 1.15 -24.92 -6.97
C GLU A 336 -0.38 -25.03 -6.89
N ALA A 337 -0.92 -25.45 -5.74
CA ALA A 337 -2.36 -25.57 -5.55
C ALA A 337 -3.09 -24.22 -5.63
N ILE A 338 -2.43 -23.12 -5.28
CA ILE A 338 -3.03 -21.78 -5.20
C ILE A 338 -2.58 -20.82 -6.30
N ALA A 339 -1.48 -21.12 -6.99
CA ALA A 339 -0.92 -20.31 -8.07
C ALA A 339 -1.72 -20.36 -9.39
N ASP A 340 -1.37 -19.43 -10.27
CA ASP A 340 -1.78 -19.39 -11.67
C ASP A 340 -0.96 -20.36 -12.53
N PRO A 341 -1.44 -20.70 -13.75
CA PRO A 341 -0.69 -21.56 -14.65
C PRO A 341 0.71 -21.02 -14.96
N ASN A 342 1.69 -21.91 -15.01
CA ASN A 342 3.11 -21.60 -15.23
C ASN A 342 3.76 -20.80 -14.09
N MET A 343 3.41 -21.14 -12.84
CA MET A 343 4.04 -20.61 -11.63
C MET A 343 5.57 -20.56 -11.76
N GLY A 344 6.12 -19.39 -11.45
CA GLY A 344 7.55 -19.17 -11.34
C GLY A 344 8.05 -19.23 -9.90
N GLU A 345 9.33 -18.97 -9.73
CA GLU A 345 9.92 -18.64 -8.43
C GLU A 345 9.61 -17.18 -8.06
N ASP A 346 9.50 -16.89 -6.77
CA ASP A 346 9.48 -15.51 -6.31
C ASP A 346 10.87 -14.89 -6.50
N SER A 347 10.92 -13.61 -6.84
CA SER A 347 12.20 -12.91 -7.02
C SER A 347 12.10 -11.45 -6.65
N VAL A 348 13.23 -10.88 -6.23
CA VAL A 348 13.35 -9.44 -5.97
C VAL A 348 14.68 -8.94 -6.52
N ALA A 349 14.68 -7.69 -6.97
CA ALA A 349 15.89 -7.04 -7.44
C ALA A 349 16.04 -5.62 -6.89
N VAL A 350 17.30 -5.24 -6.68
CA VAL A 350 17.71 -3.85 -6.51
C VAL A 350 18.54 -3.41 -7.70
N GLN A 351 18.29 -2.20 -8.18
CA GLN A 351 18.94 -1.61 -9.34
C GLN A 351 19.66 -0.32 -8.96
N PHE A 352 20.86 -0.17 -9.51
CA PHE A 352 21.71 1.01 -9.42
C PHE A 352 22.21 1.41 -10.81
N PRO A 353 22.52 2.68 -11.09
CA PRO A 353 23.35 3.02 -12.24
C PRO A 353 24.74 2.39 -12.08
N VAL A 354 25.48 2.10 -13.16
CA VAL A 354 26.86 1.58 -13.02
C VAL A 354 27.82 2.60 -12.38
N ALA A 355 27.48 3.89 -12.40
CA ALA A 355 28.23 4.97 -11.77
C ALA A 355 27.27 6.01 -11.19
N ILE A 356 27.66 6.67 -10.10
CA ILE A 356 26.85 7.74 -9.50
C ILE A 356 26.80 8.93 -10.48
N PRO A 357 25.61 9.34 -10.98
CA PRO A 357 25.50 10.42 -11.94
C PRO A 357 26.11 11.73 -11.42
N GLY A 358 26.82 12.45 -12.28
CA GLY A 358 27.39 13.77 -11.96
C GLY A 358 26.38 14.92 -12.06
N GLY A 359 25.17 14.65 -12.57
CA GLY A 359 24.11 15.63 -12.78
C GLY A 359 22.73 15.09 -12.38
N VAL A 360 21.67 15.75 -12.85
CA VAL A 360 20.28 15.37 -12.55
C VAL A 360 19.75 14.25 -13.44
N GLU A 361 20.44 13.95 -14.54
CA GLU A 361 20.07 12.89 -15.47
C GLU A 361 20.37 11.52 -14.85
N LYS A 362 19.33 10.69 -14.76
CA LYS A 362 19.40 9.31 -14.30
C LYS A 362 19.20 8.39 -15.51
N PRO A 363 19.76 7.17 -15.51
CA PRO A 363 19.39 6.17 -16.52
C PRO A 363 17.87 6.00 -16.60
N TYR A 364 17.37 5.46 -17.69
CA TYR A 364 15.98 5.00 -17.71
C TYR A 364 15.74 3.96 -16.59
N PHE A 365 14.67 4.11 -15.82
CA PHE A 365 14.42 3.24 -14.64
C PHE A 365 14.05 1.80 -15.05
N GLY A 366 13.52 1.59 -16.26
CA GLY A 366 13.27 0.27 -16.84
C GLY A 366 14.56 -0.37 -17.37
N MET A 367 15.45 -0.76 -16.45
CA MET A 367 16.70 -1.47 -16.74
C MET A 367 17.73 -0.69 -17.57
N GLY A 368 17.75 0.64 -17.46
CA GLY A 368 18.74 1.49 -18.12
C GLY A 368 18.47 1.72 -19.61
N ASP A 369 19.45 2.30 -20.29
CA ASP A 369 19.44 2.54 -21.73
C ASP A 369 20.85 2.34 -22.33
N ALA A 370 20.96 2.46 -23.65
CA ALA A 370 22.21 2.22 -24.36
C ALA A 370 23.39 3.08 -23.86
N SER A 371 23.11 4.33 -23.45
CA SER A 371 24.13 5.29 -22.98
C SER A 371 24.33 5.21 -21.48
N ASN A 372 23.27 4.88 -20.73
CA ASN A 372 23.26 4.83 -19.28
C ASN A 372 22.92 3.40 -18.81
N PRO A 373 23.92 2.50 -18.73
CA PRO A 373 23.69 1.15 -18.24
C PRO A 373 23.43 1.15 -16.73
N VAL A 374 22.73 0.11 -16.28
CA VAL A 374 22.48 -0.16 -14.86
C VAL A 374 23.15 -1.46 -14.42
N ASN A 375 23.31 -1.58 -13.11
CA ASN A 375 23.72 -2.77 -12.38
C ASN A 375 22.54 -3.25 -11.54
N ILE A 376 22.19 -4.53 -11.63
CA ILE A 376 21.01 -5.11 -10.99
C ILE A 376 21.46 -6.32 -10.16
N TRP A 377 21.05 -6.37 -8.90
CA TRP A 377 21.26 -7.52 -8.03
C TRP A 377 19.90 -8.18 -7.90
N ARG A 378 19.78 -9.43 -8.35
CA ARG A 378 18.53 -10.19 -8.24
C ARG A 378 18.73 -11.39 -7.34
N TRP A 379 17.79 -11.59 -6.44
CA TRP A 379 17.63 -12.82 -5.69
C TRP A 379 16.38 -13.54 -6.18
N SER A 380 16.45 -14.87 -6.18
CA SER A 380 15.41 -15.80 -6.61
C SER A 380 15.21 -16.85 -5.52
N SER A 381 13.96 -17.21 -5.20
CA SER A 381 13.64 -18.19 -4.15
C SER A 381 14.09 -19.61 -4.48
N GLY A 382 14.36 -19.92 -5.75
CA GLY A 382 14.69 -21.26 -6.21
C GLY A 382 13.46 -22.15 -6.32
N THR A 383 13.70 -23.46 -6.41
CA THR A 383 12.70 -24.52 -6.56
C THR A 383 12.87 -25.57 -5.46
N THR A 384 12.07 -26.63 -5.48
CA THR A 384 12.32 -27.78 -4.59
C THR A 384 13.57 -28.58 -4.97
N GLU A 385 14.09 -28.41 -6.19
CA GLU A 385 15.29 -29.09 -6.69
C GLU A 385 16.56 -28.19 -6.66
N GLU A 386 16.38 -26.89 -6.79
CA GLU A 386 17.46 -25.89 -6.84
C GLU A 386 17.30 -24.88 -5.69
N PRO A 387 18.36 -24.60 -4.91
CA PRO A 387 18.27 -23.66 -3.81
C PRO A 387 18.04 -22.21 -4.29
N GLU A 388 17.75 -21.32 -3.34
CA GLU A 388 17.79 -19.88 -3.59
C GLU A 388 19.10 -19.45 -4.26
N SER A 389 19.03 -18.43 -5.10
CA SER A 389 20.18 -17.95 -5.87
C SER A 389 20.24 -16.44 -5.97
N ALA A 390 21.46 -15.94 -6.19
CA ALA A 390 21.73 -14.52 -6.42
C ALA A 390 22.45 -14.35 -7.76
N VAL A 391 22.00 -13.39 -8.56
CA VAL A 391 22.58 -13.08 -9.87
C VAL A 391 22.87 -11.59 -9.94
N LEU A 392 24.08 -11.25 -10.39
CA LEU A 392 24.44 -9.88 -10.76
C LEU A 392 24.18 -9.70 -12.25
N MET A 393 23.64 -8.55 -12.65
CA MET A 393 23.38 -8.26 -14.06
C MET A 393 23.79 -6.85 -14.41
N ASN A 394 24.25 -6.65 -15.64
CA ASN A 394 24.27 -5.34 -16.26
C ASN A 394 23.22 -5.26 -17.35
N ALA A 395 22.54 -4.12 -17.44
CA ALA A 395 21.48 -3.94 -18.43
C ALA A 395 21.57 -2.58 -19.15
N ARG A 396 21.17 -2.58 -20.42
CA ARG A 396 21.01 -1.41 -21.31
C ARG A 396 19.58 -1.36 -21.88
N GLY A 397 18.61 -1.60 -21.00
CA GLY A 397 17.20 -1.82 -21.31
C GLY A 397 16.81 -3.30 -21.29
N PHE A 398 15.52 -3.57 -21.38
CA PHE A 398 14.95 -4.94 -21.26
C PHE A 398 15.46 -5.94 -22.31
N ALA A 399 15.99 -5.49 -23.44
CA ALA A 399 16.47 -6.34 -24.53
C ALA A 399 17.97 -6.69 -24.45
N ASP A 400 18.73 -6.00 -23.59
CA ASP A 400 20.17 -6.19 -23.43
C ASP A 400 20.49 -6.31 -21.94
N ILE A 401 20.38 -7.54 -21.45
CA ILE A 401 20.66 -7.92 -20.06
C ILE A 401 21.75 -8.99 -20.09
N VAL A 402 22.85 -8.71 -19.42
CA VAL A 402 24.02 -9.59 -19.34
C VAL A 402 24.18 -10.08 -17.90
N PRO A 403 23.84 -11.35 -17.61
CA PRO A 403 24.13 -11.99 -16.34
C PRO A 403 25.63 -12.09 -16.08
N ARG A 404 26.00 -11.97 -14.81
CA ARG A 404 27.36 -12.05 -14.28
C ARG A 404 27.35 -12.83 -12.97
N GLU A 405 28.50 -13.41 -12.65
CA GLU A 405 28.70 -14.18 -11.42
C GLU A 405 28.61 -13.29 -10.18
N ALA A 406 27.59 -13.49 -9.34
CA ALA A 406 27.39 -12.72 -8.11
C ALA A 406 28.61 -12.79 -7.17
N ALA A 407 29.19 -13.99 -7.02
CA ALA A 407 30.37 -14.22 -6.18
C ALA A 407 31.60 -13.40 -6.63
N ALA A 408 31.74 -13.13 -7.94
CA ALA A 408 32.87 -12.34 -8.45
C ALA A 408 32.79 -10.86 -8.04
N ALA A 409 31.58 -10.35 -7.79
CA ALA A 409 31.35 -8.99 -7.28
C ALA A 409 31.21 -8.93 -5.75
N GLY A 410 31.36 -10.06 -5.05
CA GLY A 410 31.13 -10.17 -3.62
C GLY A 410 29.66 -10.02 -3.22
N LEU A 411 28.72 -10.19 -4.16
CA LEU A 411 27.28 -10.14 -3.89
C LEU A 411 26.85 -11.44 -3.22
N GLN A 412 26.21 -11.33 -2.06
CA GLN A 412 25.56 -12.44 -1.36
C GLN A 412 24.10 -12.06 -1.11
N ALA A 413 23.20 -13.03 -1.18
CA ALA A 413 21.80 -12.82 -0.83
C ALA A 413 21.19 -14.07 -0.20
N THR A 414 20.34 -13.87 0.80
CA THR A 414 19.54 -14.92 1.44
C THR A 414 18.16 -14.38 1.76
N GLY A 415 17.15 -15.21 1.57
CA GLY A 415 15.75 -14.92 1.81
C GLY A 415 15.11 -15.82 2.86
N THR A 416 14.13 -15.28 3.56
CA THR A 416 13.21 -16.05 4.41
C THR A 416 11.78 -15.58 4.16
N TYR A 417 10.83 -16.52 4.10
CA TYR A 417 9.42 -16.22 4.00
C TYR A 417 8.73 -16.46 5.35
N THR A 418 7.90 -15.53 5.81
CA THR A 418 7.11 -15.70 7.03
C THR A 418 5.79 -14.95 6.92
N ASN A 419 4.67 -15.66 7.13
CA ASN A 419 3.31 -15.10 7.21
C ASN A 419 2.98 -14.06 6.13
N GLY A 420 3.19 -14.40 4.85
CA GLY A 420 2.84 -13.50 3.74
C GLY A 420 3.86 -12.42 3.43
N THR A 421 5.10 -12.55 3.92
CA THR A 421 6.17 -11.58 3.71
C THR A 421 7.48 -12.30 3.39
N TRP A 422 8.11 -11.93 2.28
CA TRP A 422 9.51 -12.22 2.02
C TRP A 422 10.40 -11.18 2.68
N ARG A 423 11.50 -11.64 3.29
CA ARG A 423 12.58 -10.83 3.83
C ARG A 423 13.87 -11.31 3.18
N VAL A 424 14.49 -10.48 2.36
CA VAL A 424 15.71 -10.82 1.61
C VAL A 424 16.80 -9.83 1.97
N VAL A 425 17.92 -10.32 2.48
CA VAL A 425 19.12 -9.51 2.72
C VAL A 425 20.07 -9.71 1.56
N MET A 426 20.51 -8.61 0.96
CA MET A 426 21.60 -8.58 -0.02
C MET A 426 22.77 -7.80 0.55
N THR A 427 23.98 -8.37 0.46
CA THR A 427 25.22 -7.72 0.88
C THR A 427 26.21 -7.63 -0.27
N ARG A 428 26.97 -6.54 -0.30
CA ARG A 428 28.06 -6.34 -1.27
C ARG A 428 29.12 -5.37 -0.72
N PRO A 429 30.41 -5.55 -1.05
CA PRO A 429 31.43 -4.55 -0.76
C PRO A 429 31.08 -3.14 -1.30
N LEU A 430 31.44 -2.10 -0.54
CA LEU A 430 31.26 -0.70 -0.95
C LEU A 430 32.11 -0.34 -2.17
N THR A 431 33.34 -0.87 -2.22
CA THR A 431 34.26 -0.68 -3.34
C THR A 431 34.09 -1.82 -4.34
N PRO A 432 33.82 -1.51 -5.63
CA PRO A 432 33.70 -2.55 -6.65
C PRO A 432 35.00 -3.27 -6.94
N VAL A 433 34.89 -4.54 -7.35
CA VAL A 433 35.99 -5.22 -8.05
C VAL A 433 36.13 -4.69 -9.48
N ASP A 434 35.00 -4.51 -10.18
CA ASP A 434 34.93 -3.97 -11.54
C ASP A 434 34.26 -2.59 -11.54
N VAL A 435 35.08 -1.54 -11.55
CA VAL A 435 34.62 -0.13 -11.46
C VAL A 435 33.97 0.38 -12.75
N GLU A 436 34.10 -0.33 -13.86
CA GLU A 436 33.45 0.05 -15.13
C GLU A 436 32.03 -0.53 -15.23
N ALA A 437 31.80 -1.67 -14.59
CA ALA A 437 30.53 -2.39 -14.64
C ALA A 437 29.68 -2.27 -13.37
N ASP A 438 30.28 -1.97 -12.21
CA ASP A 438 29.59 -1.99 -10.93
C ASP A 438 29.75 -0.68 -10.15
N ILE A 439 28.65 -0.24 -9.52
CA ILE A 439 28.62 1.02 -8.76
C ILE A 439 29.52 0.96 -7.52
N GLY A 440 30.28 2.02 -7.26
CA GLY A 440 30.91 2.26 -5.97
C GLY A 440 29.98 3.05 -5.03
N PHE A 441 29.92 2.67 -3.77
CA PHE A 441 29.11 3.35 -2.77
C PHE A 441 29.96 4.37 -1.99
N GLU A 442 29.58 5.64 -2.10
CA GLU A 442 30.30 6.75 -1.50
C GLU A 442 29.45 7.44 -0.42
N GLU A 443 30.01 7.66 0.77
CA GLU A 443 29.36 8.40 1.84
C GLU A 443 29.03 9.84 1.42
N GLY A 444 27.90 10.35 1.91
CA GLY A 444 27.47 11.73 1.69
C GLY A 444 26.99 12.05 0.27
N ARG A 445 26.93 11.06 -0.62
CA ARG A 445 26.38 11.20 -1.97
C ARG A 445 24.99 10.57 -2.07
N PHE A 446 24.13 11.19 -2.87
CA PHE A 446 22.84 10.63 -3.25
C PHE A 446 23.03 9.63 -4.40
N ILE A 447 22.73 8.37 -4.13
CA ILE A 447 22.92 7.25 -5.06
C ILE A 447 21.55 6.82 -5.58
N PRO A 448 21.27 6.85 -6.89
CA PRO A 448 19.99 6.39 -7.40
C PRO A 448 19.79 4.89 -7.12
N ILE A 449 18.62 4.55 -6.60
CA ILE A 449 18.22 3.16 -6.30
C ILE A 449 16.78 2.93 -6.78
N ALA A 450 16.52 1.76 -7.36
CA ALA A 450 15.19 1.31 -7.75
C ALA A 450 15.02 -0.18 -7.42
N PHE A 451 13.78 -0.64 -7.35
CA PHE A 451 13.46 -2.01 -6.99
C PHE A 451 12.53 -2.65 -8.01
N ALA A 452 12.58 -3.98 -8.10
CA ALA A 452 11.62 -4.79 -8.83
C ALA A 452 11.30 -6.07 -8.05
N ALA A 453 10.08 -6.58 -8.20
CA ALA A 453 9.63 -7.82 -7.59
C ALA A 453 8.77 -8.63 -8.57
N TRP A 454 8.91 -9.94 -8.52
CA TRP A 454 8.19 -10.92 -9.31
C TRP A 454 7.44 -11.87 -8.36
N ASP A 455 6.11 -11.87 -8.42
CA ASP A 455 5.26 -12.87 -7.78
C ASP A 455 5.17 -14.11 -8.68
N GLY A 456 5.81 -15.19 -8.24
CA GLY A 456 5.85 -16.46 -8.97
C GLY A 456 4.46 -17.06 -9.16
N SER A 457 3.56 -16.91 -8.19
CA SER A 457 2.19 -17.42 -8.24
C SER A 457 1.31 -16.68 -9.25
N ASN A 458 1.67 -15.44 -9.60
CA ASN A 458 1.02 -14.62 -10.63
C ASN A 458 1.72 -14.76 -12.02
N ALA A 459 2.57 -15.79 -12.15
CA ALA A 459 3.37 -16.10 -13.34
C ALA A 459 4.23 -14.91 -13.83
N GLU A 460 4.69 -14.06 -12.91
CA GLU A 460 5.59 -12.96 -13.21
C GLU A 460 6.99 -13.49 -13.54
N ARG A 461 7.60 -12.98 -14.62
CA ARG A 461 8.96 -13.34 -15.07
C ARG A 461 9.49 -12.32 -16.06
N GLY A 462 10.81 -12.24 -16.20
CA GLY A 462 11.43 -11.37 -17.20
C GLY A 462 10.96 -9.92 -17.07
N SER A 463 10.45 -9.33 -18.15
CA SER A 463 9.87 -7.97 -18.16
C SER A 463 8.49 -7.86 -17.52
N ARG A 464 7.79 -8.97 -17.28
CA ARG A 464 6.50 -9.03 -16.58
C ARG A 464 6.74 -9.03 -15.07
N HIS A 465 6.78 -7.84 -14.46
CA HIS A 465 6.99 -7.65 -13.02
C HIS A 465 6.46 -6.31 -12.53
N THR A 466 6.54 -6.11 -11.22
CA THR A 466 6.36 -4.81 -10.62
C THR A 466 7.69 -4.13 -10.35
N LEU A 467 7.74 -2.80 -10.48
CA LEU A 467 8.94 -2.01 -10.26
C LEU A 467 8.66 -0.66 -9.62
N THR A 468 9.72 0.00 -9.17
CA THR A 468 9.69 1.40 -8.76
C THR A 468 10.31 2.32 -9.82
N THR A 469 10.10 3.62 -9.66
CA THR A 469 10.97 4.63 -10.27
C THR A 469 12.27 4.79 -9.46
N TRP A 470 13.10 5.78 -9.82
CA TRP A 470 14.32 6.09 -9.08
C TRP A 470 14.06 6.85 -7.78
N TYR A 471 14.46 6.24 -6.67
CA TYR A 471 14.65 6.88 -5.37
C TYR A 471 16.13 7.15 -5.11
N TRP A 472 16.44 7.60 -3.89
CA TRP A 472 17.80 7.87 -3.47
C TRP A 472 18.20 7.01 -2.28
N LEU A 473 19.45 6.56 -2.29
CA LEU A 473 20.15 5.99 -1.15
C LEU A 473 21.20 7.03 -0.69
N LEU A 474 21.25 7.27 0.62
CA LEU A 474 22.26 8.13 1.24
C LEU A 474 22.98 7.35 2.34
N LEU A 475 24.28 7.17 2.19
CA LEU A 475 25.16 6.68 3.26
C LEU A 475 25.54 7.89 4.11
N GLU A 476 24.96 7.99 5.32
CA GLU A 476 25.13 9.15 6.19
C GLU A 476 26.55 9.16 6.79
N PRO A 477 27.42 10.11 6.42
CA PRO A 477 28.77 10.14 6.95
C PRO A 477 28.74 10.27 8.48
N PRO A 478 29.73 9.68 9.19
CA PRO A 478 29.77 9.75 10.64
C PRO A 478 29.70 11.21 11.11
N GLY A 479 28.82 11.47 12.09
CA GLY A 479 28.63 12.80 12.65
C GLY A 479 29.96 13.42 13.09
N SER A 480 30.43 14.44 12.36
CA SER A 480 31.70 15.08 12.68
C SER A 480 31.51 16.14 13.76
N ALA A 481 32.29 16.09 14.84
CA ALA A 481 32.38 17.19 15.79
C ALA A 481 33.11 18.41 15.20
N ARG A 482 33.71 18.29 14.01
CA ARG A 482 34.52 19.33 13.38
C ARG A 482 33.80 20.66 13.18
N PRO A 483 32.53 20.73 12.73
CA PRO A 483 31.81 22.00 12.62
C PRO A 483 31.63 22.67 13.99
N ILE A 484 31.33 21.89 15.03
CA ILE A 484 31.20 22.37 16.41
C ILE A 484 32.55 22.89 16.92
N ILE A 485 33.63 22.12 16.73
CA ILE A 485 34.98 22.51 17.13
C ILE A 485 35.43 23.78 16.39
N VAL A 486 35.19 23.87 15.07
CA VAL A 486 35.52 25.07 14.27
C VAL A 486 34.72 26.27 14.75
N ALA A 487 33.41 26.11 15.01
CA ALA A 487 32.58 27.18 15.55
C ALA A 487 33.09 27.66 16.93
N LEU A 488 33.48 26.73 17.81
CA LEU A 488 34.07 27.05 19.12
C LEU A 488 35.42 27.77 18.99
N LEU A 489 36.27 27.37 18.03
CA LEU A 489 37.54 28.04 17.76
C LEU A 489 37.34 29.45 17.21
N ILE A 490 36.39 29.65 16.29
CA ILE A 490 36.03 30.98 15.77
C ILE A 490 35.51 31.86 16.90
N ALA A 491 34.61 31.34 17.74
CA ALA A 491 34.09 32.07 18.89
C ALA A 491 35.20 32.46 19.88
N ALA A 492 36.16 31.57 20.15
CA ALA A 492 37.31 31.86 21.00
C ALA A 492 38.23 32.94 20.39
N LEU A 493 38.46 32.92 19.08
CA LEU A 493 39.25 33.94 18.38
C LEU A 493 38.57 35.31 18.41
N ILE A 494 37.25 35.36 18.21
CA ILE A 494 36.46 36.59 18.33
C ILE A 494 36.57 37.14 19.76
N ALA A 495 36.33 36.31 20.77
CA ALA A 495 36.43 36.71 22.18
C ALA A 495 37.85 37.21 22.55
N ALA A 496 38.89 36.54 22.04
CA ALA A 496 40.27 36.98 22.24
C ALA A 496 40.55 38.33 21.55
N GLY A 497 40.03 38.53 20.33
CA GLY A 497 40.12 39.79 19.60
C GLY A 497 39.43 40.93 20.33
N GLU A 498 38.22 40.70 20.84
CA GLU A 498 37.47 41.67 21.65
C GLU A 498 38.20 42.00 22.96
N ALA A 499 38.71 40.99 23.67
CA ALA A 499 39.48 41.19 24.90
C ALA A 499 40.78 41.98 24.65
N TRP A 500 41.48 41.71 23.55
CA TRP A 500 42.66 42.48 23.14
C TRP A 500 42.30 43.93 22.77
N TRP A 501 41.20 44.14 22.04
CA TRP A 501 40.71 45.47 21.69
C TRP A 501 40.31 46.27 22.94
N GLN A 502 39.58 45.67 23.87
CA GLN A 502 39.24 46.30 25.15
C GLN A 502 40.49 46.69 25.94
N ARG A 503 41.46 45.79 26.08
CA ARG A 503 42.73 46.06 26.78
C ARG A 503 43.53 47.19 26.13
N SER A 504 43.65 47.17 24.80
CA SER A 504 44.38 48.20 24.05
C SER A 504 43.68 49.57 24.08
N ALA A 505 42.34 49.60 24.06
CA ALA A 505 41.55 50.81 24.25
C ALA A 505 41.72 51.42 25.65
N THR A 506 41.71 50.60 26.72
CA THR A 506 42.00 51.07 28.08
C THR A 506 43.44 51.55 28.24
N ALA A 507 44.42 50.92 27.61
CA ALA A 507 45.82 51.35 27.64
C ALA A 507 46.04 52.68 26.91
N ARG A 508 45.32 52.92 25.79
CA ARG A 508 45.35 54.21 25.09
C ARG A 508 44.69 55.33 25.89
N ARG A 509 43.57 55.07 26.59
CA ARG A 509 42.95 56.06 27.50
C ARG A 509 43.89 56.43 28.64
N ARG A 510 44.53 55.46 29.30
CA ARG A 510 45.52 55.73 30.36
C ARG A 510 46.74 56.54 29.91
N LYS A 511 47.11 56.51 28.62
CA LYS A 511 48.18 57.34 28.05
C LYS A 511 47.73 58.74 27.64
N ALA A 512 46.43 59.01 27.56
CA ALA A 512 45.88 60.34 27.28
C ALA A 512 45.61 61.15 28.55
N ASP A 513 45.56 60.48 29.71
CA ASP A 513 45.35 61.08 31.04
C ASP A 513 46.68 61.33 31.81
N VAL A 514 47.83 61.14 31.17
CA VAL A 514 49.19 61.46 31.64
C VAL A 514 49.81 62.44 30.65
#